data_AF-A0A7Y4C707-F1
#
_entry.id   AF-A0A7Y4C707-F1
#
_cell.length_a   1.000
_cell.length_b   1.000
_cell.length_c   1.000
_cell.angle_alpha   90.00
_cell.angle_beta   90.00
_cell.angle_gamma   90.00
#
_symmetry.space_group_name_H-M   'P 1'
#
loop_
_entity.id
_entity.type
_entity.pdbx_description
1 polymer ?
#
loop_
_entity_poly.entity_id
_entity_poly.type
_entity_poly.pdbx_seq_one_letter_code
_entity_poly.pdbx_strand_id
1 'polypeptide(L)'
;MELLTTVTELRYALDTFFFLISGALVMWMAAGFAMLEAGLVRSKNTTEILTKNFVLYAIACTMFLLVGYNIMYVDNAEGGVIPSIGALIGTQGEGADHSLESDFFFQVVFVATAMSVVSGAVAERMKLWAFLLFSVVLTGVIYPVEGYWTWGGGFLSEAGFSDFAGSGIVHMAGAAAALAGVLLLGARKGKYGKNGEVHPIPGSNMPLATLGTFILWFGWFGFNGGSQLMVSDFENATAVGQIFLNTNAAAAAGAIASLLVCRTTWGKADLTMILNGALAGLVAITADPLSPSPVYSVIIGGVAGVIVVFSIIALDKVKIDDPVGAISVHGVCGFFGLMVVPVSNADAAFTSQLFGAAVIFAWVFSASVVVWAVLKATVGIRVTEEEEIEGMDMHDCGVGAYPEFVSLK
;
A
#
# COMPACT_ATOMS: atom_id res chain seq x y z
N MET A 1 9.58 -20.94 -39.77
CA MET A 1 9.67 -21.64 -38.47
C MET A 1 10.64 -20.88 -37.57
N GLU A 2 11.91 -20.75 -37.98
CA GLU A 2 12.94 -19.99 -37.24
C GLU A 2 12.55 -18.54 -36.89
N LEU A 3 12.09 -17.73 -37.87
CA LEU A 3 11.65 -16.35 -37.59
C LEU A 3 10.51 -16.28 -36.55
N LEU A 4 9.58 -17.24 -36.59
CA LEU A 4 8.41 -17.25 -35.71
C LEU A 4 8.84 -17.63 -34.28
N THR A 5 9.71 -18.63 -34.16
CA THR A 5 10.36 -18.99 -32.89
C THR A 5 11.13 -17.80 -32.30
N THR A 6 11.96 -17.13 -33.08
CA THR A 6 12.74 -15.97 -32.62
C THR A 6 11.84 -14.82 -32.15
N VAL A 7 10.74 -14.53 -32.86
CA VAL A 7 9.81 -13.47 -32.45
C VAL A 7 9.10 -13.85 -31.14
N THR A 8 8.65 -15.09 -30.98
CA THR A 8 8.04 -15.56 -29.74
C THR A 8 9.01 -15.48 -28.57
N GLU A 9 10.25 -15.95 -28.74
CA GLU A 9 11.29 -15.88 -27.70
C GLU A 9 11.64 -14.42 -27.33
N LEU A 10 11.67 -13.52 -28.31
CA LEU A 10 11.92 -12.10 -28.07
C LEU A 10 10.79 -11.44 -27.28
N ARG A 11 9.52 -11.75 -27.61
CA ARG A 11 8.36 -11.26 -26.85
C ARG A 11 8.43 -11.72 -25.40
N TYR A 12 8.64 -13.03 -25.21
CA TYR A 12 8.80 -13.62 -23.89
C TYR A 12 9.92 -12.97 -23.07
N ALA A 13 11.08 -12.76 -23.68
CA ALA A 13 12.21 -12.11 -23.01
C ALA A 13 11.91 -10.64 -22.65
N LEU A 14 11.20 -9.91 -23.52
CA LEU A 14 10.84 -8.52 -23.31
C LEU A 14 9.79 -8.35 -22.20
N ASP A 15 8.75 -9.19 -22.18
CA ASP A 15 7.72 -9.16 -21.16
C ASP A 15 8.29 -9.62 -19.80
N THR A 16 9.15 -10.65 -19.79
CA THR A 16 9.91 -11.04 -18.58
C THR A 16 10.78 -9.89 -18.06
N PHE A 17 11.52 -9.21 -18.94
CA PHE A 17 12.34 -8.05 -18.56
C PHE A 17 11.47 -6.91 -18.00
N PHE A 18 10.31 -6.67 -18.61
CA PHE A 18 9.37 -5.65 -18.17
C PHE A 18 8.85 -5.91 -16.75
N PHE A 19 8.52 -7.16 -16.41
CA PHE A 19 8.15 -7.54 -15.05
C PHE A 19 9.29 -7.32 -14.05
N LEU A 20 10.52 -7.73 -14.41
CA LEU A 20 11.67 -7.57 -13.52
C LEU A 20 11.98 -6.09 -13.23
N ILE A 21 11.94 -5.22 -14.24
CA ILE A 21 12.17 -3.79 -14.05
C ILE A 21 11.02 -3.13 -13.30
N SER A 22 9.76 -3.46 -13.64
CA SER A 22 8.59 -2.94 -12.92
C SER A 22 8.63 -3.38 -11.45
N GLY A 23 8.93 -4.65 -11.19
CA GLY A 23 9.12 -5.18 -9.84
C GLY A 23 10.27 -4.52 -9.09
N ALA A 24 11.37 -4.18 -9.75
CA ALA A 24 12.49 -3.47 -9.13
C ALA A 24 12.13 -2.02 -8.75
N LEU A 25 11.34 -1.34 -9.59
CA LEU A 25 10.79 -0.01 -9.27
C LEU A 25 9.84 -0.08 -8.06
N VAL A 26 8.96 -1.09 -8.01
CA VAL A 26 8.04 -1.27 -6.87
C VAL A 26 8.80 -1.69 -5.61
N MET A 27 9.83 -2.55 -5.72
CA MET A 27 10.71 -2.89 -4.59
C MET A 27 11.34 -1.63 -3.99
N TRP A 28 11.72 -0.66 -4.82
CA TRP A 28 12.25 0.63 -4.35
C TRP A 28 11.23 1.43 -3.53
N MET A 29 9.92 1.20 -3.69
CA MET A 29 8.90 1.77 -2.82
C MET A 29 9.07 1.35 -1.35
N ALA A 30 9.67 0.19 -1.05
CA ALA A 30 9.98 -0.20 0.32
C ALA A 30 10.96 0.80 0.99
N ALA A 31 11.95 1.30 0.23
CA ALA A 31 12.80 2.41 0.70
C ALA A 31 12.00 3.71 0.83
N GLY A 32 11.03 3.94 -0.06
CA GLY A 32 10.10 5.07 -0.01
C GLY A 32 9.28 5.11 1.28
N PHE A 33 8.61 4.01 1.63
CA PHE A 33 7.88 3.87 2.90
C PHE A 33 8.81 4.07 4.10
N ALA A 34 9.98 3.42 4.10
CA ALA A 34 10.95 3.58 5.18
C ALA A 34 11.36 5.04 5.42
N MET A 35 11.66 5.79 4.35
CA MET A 35 12.04 7.21 4.46
C MET A 35 10.85 8.11 4.82
N LEU A 36 9.67 7.83 4.27
CA LEU A 36 8.45 8.56 4.58
C LEU A 36 8.11 8.45 6.08
N GLU A 37 8.05 7.22 6.57
CA GLU A 37 7.71 6.91 7.95
C GLU A 37 8.79 7.42 8.91
N ALA A 38 10.08 7.20 8.61
CA ALA A 38 11.19 7.73 9.40
C ALA A 38 11.11 9.27 9.55
N GLY A 39 10.71 9.97 8.49
CA GLY A 39 10.54 11.42 8.53
C GLY A 39 9.34 11.89 9.35
N LEU A 40 8.27 11.08 9.44
CA LEU A 40 7.00 11.42 10.08
C LEU A 40 6.86 10.90 11.52
N VAL A 41 7.71 9.97 11.97
CA VAL A 41 7.83 9.61 13.39
C VAL A 41 8.76 10.58 14.13
N ARG A 42 8.63 10.63 15.46
CA ARG A 42 9.57 11.33 16.35
C ARG A 42 10.93 10.63 16.33
N SER A 43 11.98 11.43 16.54
CA SER A 43 13.39 11.01 16.41
C SER A 43 13.81 9.82 17.29
N LYS A 44 13.06 9.56 18.36
CA LYS A 44 13.27 8.45 19.30
C LYS A 44 12.68 7.10 18.83
N ASN A 45 12.03 7.09 17.67
CA ASN A 45 11.39 5.92 17.07
C ASN A 45 11.88 5.68 15.63
N THR A 46 12.94 6.37 15.20
CA THR A 46 13.40 6.32 13.82
C THR A 46 14.15 5.03 13.50
N THR A 47 15.03 4.54 14.37
CA THR A 47 15.69 3.24 14.18
C THR A 47 14.66 2.12 14.16
N GLU A 48 13.65 2.18 15.03
CA GLU A 48 12.63 1.15 15.14
C GLU A 48 11.74 1.09 13.90
N ILE A 49 11.29 2.24 13.38
CA ILE A 49 10.46 2.26 12.16
C ILE A 49 11.24 1.80 10.93
N LEU A 50 12.54 2.11 10.84
CA LEU A 50 13.43 1.59 9.79
C LEU A 50 13.59 0.07 9.91
N THR A 51 13.73 -0.44 11.14
CA THR A 51 13.81 -1.87 11.41
C THR A 51 12.52 -2.58 11.02
N LYS A 52 11.35 -2.02 11.37
CA LYS A 52 10.04 -2.51 10.92
C LYS A 52 9.98 -2.62 9.39
N ASN A 53 10.31 -1.54 8.68
CA ASN A 53 10.24 -1.50 7.22
C ASN A 53 11.19 -2.49 6.54
N PHE A 54 12.41 -2.64 7.05
CA PHE A 54 13.38 -3.55 6.45
C PHE A 54 13.00 -5.02 6.69
N VAL A 55 12.62 -5.36 7.92
CA VAL A 55 12.29 -6.74 8.30
C VAL A 55 10.92 -7.15 7.78
N LEU A 56 9.92 -6.26 7.73
CA LEU A 56 8.61 -6.57 7.13
C LEU A 56 8.76 -6.96 5.66
N TYR A 57 9.65 -6.27 4.92
CA TYR A 57 9.86 -6.58 3.51
C TYR A 57 10.45 -7.98 3.35
N ALA A 58 11.47 -8.31 4.15
CA ALA A 58 12.05 -9.65 4.18
C ALA A 58 11.03 -10.74 4.55
N ILE A 59 10.17 -10.48 5.55
CA ILE A 59 9.08 -11.39 5.95
C ILE A 59 8.07 -11.55 4.81
N ALA A 60 7.61 -10.46 4.19
CA ALA A 60 6.66 -10.49 3.10
C ALA A 60 7.20 -11.34 1.94
N CYS A 61 8.46 -11.11 1.53
CA CYS A 61 9.11 -11.92 0.50
C CYS A 61 9.17 -13.40 0.85
N THR A 62 9.50 -13.71 2.11
CA THR A 62 9.61 -15.09 2.58
C THR A 62 8.25 -15.78 2.64
N MET A 63 7.24 -15.15 3.23
CA MET A 63 5.94 -15.76 3.44
C MET A 63 5.14 -15.88 2.14
N PHE A 64 5.27 -14.90 1.25
CA PHE A 64 4.66 -15.00 -0.07
C PHE A 64 5.32 -16.09 -0.92
N LEU A 65 6.65 -16.24 -0.85
CA LEU A 65 7.34 -17.36 -1.49
C LEU A 65 6.87 -18.71 -0.93
N LEU A 66 6.85 -18.87 0.39
CA LEU A 66 6.58 -20.16 1.00
C LEU A 66 5.14 -20.62 0.80
N VAL A 67 4.17 -19.70 0.90
CA VAL A 67 2.74 -20.05 0.92
C VAL A 67 1.87 -19.04 0.16
N GLY A 68 2.14 -17.73 0.27
CA GLY A 68 1.21 -16.71 -0.22
C GLY A 68 0.98 -16.74 -1.74
N TYR A 69 2.01 -16.92 -2.55
CA TYR A 69 1.84 -17.01 -4.01
C TYR A 69 0.98 -18.22 -4.40
N ASN A 70 1.16 -19.35 -3.69
CA ASN A 70 0.35 -20.54 -3.93
C ASN A 70 -1.13 -20.27 -3.66
N ILE A 71 -1.46 -19.73 -2.49
CA ILE A 71 -2.83 -19.36 -2.11
C ILE A 71 -3.45 -18.41 -3.13
N MET A 72 -2.67 -17.46 -3.65
CA MET A 72 -3.18 -16.42 -4.54
C MET A 72 -3.38 -16.91 -5.98
N TYR A 73 -2.46 -17.73 -6.53
CA TYR A 73 -2.40 -17.96 -7.97
C TYR A 73 -2.34 -19.43 -8.43
N VAL A 74 -2.03 -20.40 -7.55
CA VAL A 74 -1.69 -21.76 -7.96
C VAL A 74 -2.87 -22.70 -7.76
N ASP A 75 -3.23 -23.49 -8.78
CA ASP A 75 -4.25 -24.56 -8.72
C ASP A 75 -5.61 -24.13 -8.14
N ASN A 76 -5.94 -22.85 -8.31
CA ASN A 76 -7.17 -22.25 -7.83
C ASN A 76 -8.33 -22.47 -8.81
N ALA A 77 -9.55 -22.64 -8.28
CA ALA A 77 -10.74 -22.80 -9.12
C ALA A 77 -11.21 -21.43 -9.66
N GLU A 78 -11.52 -21.35 -10.94
CA GLU A 78 -12.12 -20.15 -11.54
C GLU A 78 -13.48 -19.86 -10.87
N GLY A 79 -13.71 -18.59 -10.50
CA GLY A 79 -14.90 -18.16 -9.76
C GLY A 79 -15.01 -18.70 -8.32
N GLY A 80 -13.96 -19.36 -7.80
CA GLY A 80 -13.98 -19.96 -6.47
C GLY A 80 -13.80 -18.96 -5.33
N VAL A 81 -14.08 -19.45 -4.11
CA VAL A 81 -13.98 -18.67 -2.85
C VAL A 81 -12.89 -19.22 -1.93
N ILE A 82 -12.68 -20.54 -1.93
CA ILE A 82 -11.71 -21.21 -1.07
C ILE A 82 -10.44 -21.44 -1.89
N PRO A 83 -9.29 -20.85 -1.51
CA PRO A 83 -8.05 -21.06 -2.24
C PRO A 83 -7.55 -22.50 -2.08
N SER A 84 -6.72 -22.92 -3.03
CA SER A 84 -5.92 -24.11 -2.91
C SER A 84 -4.92 -23.96 -1.73
N ILE A 85 -4.44 -25.09 -1.22
CA ILE A 85 -3.42 -25.12 -0.18
C ILE A 85 -2.22 -25.90 -0.69
N GLY A 86 -1.09 -25.21 -0.79
CA GLY A 86 0.18 -25.75 -1.23
C GLY A 86 1.34 -24.87 -0.77
N ALA A 87 2.46 -25.00 -1.45
CA ALA A 87 3.67 -24.26 -1.14
C ALA A 87 4.37 -23.84 -2.43
N LEU A 88 5.20 -22.79 -2.33
CA LEU A 88 5.99 -22.27 -3.45
C LEU A 88 5.13 -21.80 -4.63
N ILE A 89 5.79 -21.49 -5.74
CA ILE A 89 5.21 -20.72 -6.84
C ILE A 89 4.55 -21.57 -7.94
N GLY A 90 4.51 -22.89 -7.77
CA GLY A 90 4.00 -23.82 -8.78
C GLY A 90 5.01 -24.09 -9.90
N THR A 91 4.50 -24.35 -11.12
CA THR A 91 5.30 -24.63 -12.32
C THR A 91 4.90 -23.72 -13.46
N GLN A 92 5.85 -23.40 -14.34
CA GLN A 92 5.60 -22.57 -15.52
C GLN A 92 4.42 -23.13 -16.34
N GLY A 93 3.43 -22.28 -16.62
CA GLY A 93 2.32 -22.62 -17.50
C GLY A 93 2.77 -22.83 -18.94
N GLU A 94 2.13 -23.77 -19.65
CA GLU A 94 2.37 -23.98 -21.07
C GLU A 94 1.97 -22.73 -21.87
N GLY A 95 2.87 -22.25 -22.73
CA GLY A 95 2.60 -21.08 -23.59
C GLY A 95 2.58 -19.74 -22.86
N ALA A 96 3.12 -19.64 -21.64
CA ALA A 96 3.19 -18.39 -20.89
C ALA A 96 3.99 -17.31 -21.63
N ASP A 97 3.55 -16.06 -21.50
CA ASP A 97 4.16 -14.89 -22.15
C ASP A 97 5.36 -14.32 -21.36
N HIS A 98 5.58 -14.76 -20.12
CA HIS A 98 6.70 -14.35 -19.28
C HIS A 98 7.10 -15.46 -18.29
N SER A 99 8.29 -15.32 -17.69
CA SER A 99 8.77 -16.31 -16.72
C SER A 99 8.01 -16.24 -15.40
N LEU A 100 7.71 -17.40 -14.82
CA LEU A 100 7.03 -17.53 -13.53
C LEU A 100 7.76 -16.79 -12.41
N GLU A 101 9.09 -16.80 -12.41
CA GLU A 101 9.89 -16.11 -11.40
C GLU A 101 9.79 -14.59 -11.53
N SER A 102 9.61 -14.07 -12.75
CA SER A 102 9.39 -12.64 -12.96
C SER A 102 7.99 -12.22 -12.49
N ASP A 103 6.98 -13.07 -12.70
CA ASP A 103 5.64 -12.88 -12.15
C ASP A 103 5.65 -12.86 -10.62
N PHE A 104 6.26 -13.89 -10.01
CA PHE A 104 6.44 -13.97 -8.56
C PHE A 104 7.12 -12.71 -8.01
N PHE A 105 8.23 -12.27 -8.64
CA PHE A 105 8.95 -11.08 -8.19
C PHE A 105 8.11 -9.80 -8.31
N PHE A 106 7.28 -9.68 -9.34
CA PHE A 106 6.37 -8.56 -9.47
C PHE A 106 5.24 -8.61 -8.44
N GLN A 107 4.66 -9.77 -8.16
CA GLN A 107 3.55 -9.89 -7.20
C GLN A 107 4.00 -9.77 -5.73
N VAL A 108 5.20 -10.27 -5.39
CA VAL A 108 5.69 -10.24 -4.01
C VAL A 108 5.89 -8.84 -3.45
N VAL A 109 6.19 -7.88 -4.33
CA VAL A 109 6.39 -6.48 -3.92
C VAL A 109 5.06 -5.75 -3.68
N PHE A 110 3.92 -6.27 -4.20
CA PHE A 110 2.58 -5.74 -3.92
C PHE A 110 2.10 -6.14 -2.54
N VAL A 111 2.25 -7.41 -2.15
CA VAL A 111 1.92 -7.87 -0.79
C VAL A 111 2.82 -7.20 0.26
N ALA A 112 4.10 -6.97 -0.06
CA ALA A 112 4.98 -6.19 0.80
C ALA A 112 4.48 -4.74 0.96
N THR A 113 4.01 -4.13 -0.13
CA THR A 113 3.41 -2.78 -0.11
C THR A 113 2.15 -2.74 0.76
N ALA A 114 1.25 -3.72 0.66
CA ALA A 114 0.06 -3.81 1.51
C ALA A 114 0.43 -3.89 3.00
N MET A 115 1.47 -4.65 3.36
CA MET A 115 1.95 -4.72 4.74
C MET A 115 2.61 -3.41 5.21
N SER A 116 3.36 -2.71 4.35
CA SER A 116 3.95 -1.42 4.69
C SER A 116 2.93 -0.37 5.11
N VAL A 117 1.72 -0.37 4.52
CA VAL A 117 0.62 0.53 4.93
C VAL A 117 0.31 0.43 6.43
N VAL A 118 0.43 -0.77 7.00
CA VAL A 118 0.18 -1.03 8.42
C VAL A 118 1.27 -0.42 9.31
N SER A 119 2.53 -0.43 8.85
CA SER A 119 3.70 0.06 9.61
C SER A 119 3.51 1.50 10.09
N GLY A 120 3.30 2.43 9.14
CA GLY A 120 3.11 3.84 9.45
C GLY A 120 1.90 4.11 10.34
N ALA A 121 0.79 3.41 10.15
CA ALA A 121 -0.43 3.58 10.94
C ALA A 121 -0.25 3.15 12.41
N VAL A 122 0.59 2.14 12.68
CA VAL A 122 0.83 1.59 14.02
C VAL A 122 2.12 2.09 14.68
N ALA A 123 2.86 3.00 14.04
CA ALA A 123 4.14 3.51 14.51
C ALA A 123 4.11 4.13 15.93
N GLU A 124 5.29 4.16 16.56
CA GLU A 124 5.62 4.75 17.89
C GLU A 124 5.05 4.08 19.15
N ARG A 125 4.05 3.20 19.05
CA ARG A 125 3.47 2.53 20.24
C ARG A 125 3.16 1.04 20.07
N MET A 126 3.36 0.52 18.87
CA MET A 126 3.25 -0.90 18.57
C MET A 126 4.54 -1.63 18.95
N LYS A 127 4.43 -2.73 19.69
CA LYS A 127 5.55 -3.64 19.97
C LYS A 127 6.11 -4.24 18.67
N LEU A 128 7.42 -4.14 18.44
CA LEU A 128 8.06 -4.63 17.23
C LEU A 128 7.72 -6.09 16.91
N TRP A 129 7.88 -7.01 17.88
CA TRP A 129 7.63 -8.44 17.64
C TRP A 129 6.18 -8.77 17.34
N ALA A 130 5.21 -8.07 17.95
CA ALA A 130 3.80 -8.25 17.64
C ALA A 130 3.51 -7.81 16.19
N PHE A 131 4.12 -6.72 15.75
CA PHE A 131 4.06 -6.26 14.37
C PHE A 131 4.64 -7.30 13.38
N LEU A 132 5.85 -7.83 13.65
CA LEU A 132 6.49 -8.82 12.79
C LEU A 132 5.70 -10.14 12.70
N LEU A 133 5.11 -10.59 13.81
CA LEU A 133 4.23 -11.76 13.81
C LEU A 133 2.95 -11.52 12.99
N PHE A 134 2.39 -10.31 13.05
CA PHE A 134 1.27 -9.94 12.19
C PHE A 134 1.67 -9.91 10.71
N SER A 135 2.86 -9.40 10.37
CA SER A 135 3.38 -9.42 9.00
C SER A 135 3.41 -10.82 8.42
N VAL A 136 3.78 -11.83 9.21
CA VAL A 136 3.78 -13.24 8.78
C VAL A 136 2.39 -13.67 8.33
N VAL A 137 1.35 -13.37 9.11
CA VAL A 137 -0.02 -13.83 8.85
C VAL A 137 -0.69 -13.03 7.72
N LEU A 138 -0.48 -11.70 7.69
CA LEU A 138 -1.07 -10.86 6.64
C LEU A 138 -0.53 -11.26 5.27
N THR A 139 0.80 -11.34 5.14
CA THR A 139 1.48 -11.57 3.86
C THR A 139 1.45 -13.03 3.41
N GLY A 140 1.36 -13.97 4.35
CA GLY A 140 1.27 -15.39 4.06
C GLY A 140 -0.15 -15.89 3.79
N VAL A 141 -1.19 -15.24 4.32
CA VAL A 141 -2.57 -15.77 4.27
C VAL A 141 -3.62 -14.71 3.97
N ILE A 142 -3.75 -13.65 4.79
CA ILE A 142 -4.91 -12.75 4.70
C ILE A 142 -4.97 -12.02 3.35
N TYR A 143 -3.87 -11.41 2.93
CA TYR A 143 -3.79 -10.71 1.64
C TYR A 143 -3.90 -11.69 0.45
N PRO A 144 -3.11 -12.80 0.39
CA PRO A 144 -3.24 -13.78 -0.69
C PRO A 144 -4.66 -14.32 -0.92
N VAL A 145 -5.45 -14.51 0.14
CA VAL A 145 -6.84 -15.00 0.03
C VAL A 145 -7.74 -14.05 -0.76
N GLU A 146 -7.68 -12.74 -0.49
CA GLU A 146 -8.49 -11.77 -1.25
C GLU A 146 -7.90 -11.46 -2.62
N GLY A 147 -6.56 -11.53 -2.74
CA GLY A 147 -5.87 -11.52 -4.02
C GLY A 147 -6.33 -12.65 -4.96
N TYR A 148 -6.59 -13.84 -4.42
CA TYR A 148 -7.19 -14.94 -5.20
C TYR A 148 -8.58 -14.58 -5.73
N TRP A 149 -9.44 -14.02 -4.87
CA TRP A 149 -10.81 -13.67 -5.27
C TRP A 149 -10.87 -12.71 -6.46
N THR A 150 -9.81 -11.93 -6.65
CA THR A 150 -9.65 -10.93 -7.70
C THR A 150 -8.67 -11.40 -8.76
N TRP A 151 -7.38 -11.05 -8.66
CA TRP A 151 -6.34 -11.33 -9.65
C TRP A 151 -6.03 -12.82 -9.83
N GLY A 152 -6.34 -13.66 -8.85
CA GLY A 152 -6.22 -15.11 -8.97
C GLY A 152 -7.42 -15.81 -9.64
N GLY A 153 -8.37 -15.05 -10.17
CA GLY A 153 -9.51 -15.58 -10.95
C GLY A 153 -10.67 -16.12 -10.10
N GLY A 154 -10.77 -15.74 -8.83
CA GLY A 154 -11.87 -16.14 -7.96
C GLY A 154 -13.17 -15.37 -8.18
N PHE A 155 -14.10 -15.50 -7.23
CA PHE A 155 -15.49 -15.05 -7.42
C PHE A 155 -15.69 -13.53 -7.59
N LEU A 156 -14.75 -12.67 -7.14
CA LEU A 156 -14.87 -11.22 -7.37
C LEU A 156 -14.54 -10.86 -8.82
N SER A 157 -13.59 -11.58 -9.44
CA SER A 157 -13.33 -11.48 -10.88
C SER A 157 -14.60 -11.76 -11.68
N GLU A 158 -15.26 -12.89 -11.41
CA GLU A 158 -16.53 -13.27 -12.05
C GLU A 158 -17.69 -12.30 -11.77
N ALA A 159 -17.65 -11.61 -10.63
CA ALA A 159 -18.63 -10.57 -10.30
C ALA A 159 -18.41 -9.25 -11.06
N GLY A 160 -17.36 -9.16 -11.90
CA GLY A 160 -17.01 -7.97 -12.66
C GLY A 160 -16.36 -6.87 -11.81
N PHE A 161 -15.72 -7.23 -10.70
CA PHE A 161 -14.89 -6.29 -9.94
C PHE A 161 -13.61 -5.98 -10.72
N SER A 162 -13.33 -4.70 -10.93
CA SER A 162 -12.14 -4.23 -11.64
C SER A 162 -11.26 -3.39 -10.71
N ASP A 163 -10.03 -3.81 -10.55
CA ASP A 163 -8.98 -3.09 -9.83
C ASP A 163 -7.64 -3.39 -10.50
N PHE A 164 -7.19 -2.45 -11.32
CA PHE A 164 -6.11 -2.67 -12.29
C PHE A 164 -4.77 -2.95 -11.59
N ALA A 165 -4.39 -2.11 -10.64
CA ALA A 165 -3.12 -2.24 -9.92
C ALA A 165 -3.28 -2.32 -8.39
N GLY A 166 -4.50 -2.25 -7.83
CA GLY A 166 -4.73 -2.53 -6.41
C GLY A 166 -5.07 -1.33 -5.53
N SER A 167 -6.00 -0.46 -5.94
CA SER A 167 -6.62 0.51 -5.02
C SER A 167 -7.38 -0.16 -3.89
N GLY A 168 -8.10 -1.24 -4.22
CA GLY A 168 -8.77 -2.13 -3.29
C GLY A 168 -7.81 -3.17 -2.73
N ILE A 169 -7.23 -3.95 -3.63
CA ILE A 169 -6.48 -5.18 -3.32
C ILE A 169 -5.21 -4.88 -2.51
N VAL A 170 -4.50 -3.78 -2.80
CA VAL A 170 -3.29 -3.41 -2.04
C VAL A 170 -3.58 -2.35 -1.00
N HIS A 171 -4.06 -1.19 -1.43
CA HIS A 171 -4.13 -0.02 -0.57
C HIS A 171 -5.26 -0.10 0.45
N MET A 172 -6.49 -0.35 0.01
CA MET A 172 -7.62 -0.48 0.93
C MET A 172 -7.51 -1.73 1.82
N ALA A 173 -6.99 -2.85 1.31
CA ALA A 173 -6.67 -4.03 2.12
C ALA A 173 -5.65 -3.70 3.22
N GLY A 174 -4.51 -3.10 2.87
CA GLY A 174 -3.51 -2.66 3.84
C GLY A 174 -4.10 -1.68 4.88
N ALA A 175 -4.93 -0.74 4.43
CA ALA A 175 -5.60 0.22 5.32
C ALA A 175 -6.67 -0.44 6.23
N ALA A 176 -7.37 -1.47 5.76
CA ALA A 176 -8.32 -2.23 6.57
C ALA A 176 -7.60 -3.02 7.67
N ALA A 177 -6.47 -3.65 7.34
CA ALA A 177 -5.58 -4.31 8.30
C ALA A 177 -5.01 -3.31 9.32
N ALA A 178 -4.59 -2.13 8.85
CA ALA A 178 -4.10 -1.04 9.68
C ALA A 178 -5.18 -0.52 10.64
N LEU A 179 -6.40 -0.28 10.14
CA LEU A 179 -7.54 0.18 10.94
C LEU A 179 -7.87 -0.82 12.05
N ALA A 180 -7.89 -2.13 11.76
CA ALA A 180 -8.07 -3.17 12.77
C ALA A 180 -7.03 -3.08 13.89
N GLY A 181 -5.75 -2.89 13.51
CA GLY A 181 -4.66 -2.71 14.45
C GLY A 181 -4.81 -1.45 15.30
N VAL A 182 -5.09 -0.30 14.67
CA VAL A 182 -5.24 0.99 15.35
C VAL A 182 -6.39 0.97 16.36
N LEU A 183 -7.54 0.37 16.02
CA LEU A 183 -8.69 0.28 16.93
C LEU A 183 -8.39 -0.55 18.20
N LEU A 184 -7.59 -1.61 18.07
CA LEU A 184 -7.20 -2.45 19.21
C LEU A 184 -6.02 -1.88 20.01
N LEU A 185 -5.12 -1.16 19.34
CA LEU A 185 -3.89 -0.57 19.90
C LEU A 185 -4.17 0.74 20.64
N GLY A 186 -5.11 1.54 20.14
CA GLY A 186 -5.45 2.87 20.64
C GLY A 186 -4.44 3.95 20.25
N ALA A 187 -4.78 5.19 20.58
CA ALA A 187 -4.01 6.38 20.23
C ALA A 187 -2.68 6.50 20.99
N ARG A 188 -1.71 7.23 20.43
CA ARG A 188 -0.49 7.62 21.14
C ARG A 188 -0.82 8.54 22.31
N LYS A 189 -0.06 8.40 23.39
CA LYS A 189 -0.23 9.23 24.58
C LYS A 189 -0.02 10.70 24.25
N GLY A 190 -0.91 11.54 24.77
CA GLY A 190 -0.86 12.99 24.56
C GLY A 190 -1.43 13.47 23.21
N LYS A 191 -1.77 12.58 22.26
CA LYS A 191 -2.37 12.98 20.96
C LYS A 191 -3.77 13.59 21.13
N TYR A 192 -4.59 13.04 22.04
CA TYR A 192 -5.95 13.52 22.29
C TYR A 192 -6.15 13.92 23.75
N GLY A 193 -6.64 15.15 23.96
CA GLY A 193 -6.96 15.69 25.28
C GLY A 193 -8.29 15.18 25.86
N LYS A 194 -8.50 15.44 27.15
CA LYS A 194 -9.70 15.00 27.88
C LYS A 194 -10.98 15.67 27.36
N ASN A 195 -10.90 16.86 26.77
CA ASN A 195 -12.05 17.61 26.26
C ASN A 195 -12.17 17.54 24.73
N GLY A 196 -11.44 16.62 24.08
CA GLY A 196 -11.47 16.45 22.62
C GLY A 196 -10.45 17.29 21.85
N GLU A 197 -9.49 17.91 22.54
CA GLU A 197 -8.36 18.59 21.91
C GLU A 197 -7.53 17.61 21.07
N VAL A 198 -7.09 18.03 19.88
CA VAL A 198 -6.15 17.28 19.05
C VAL A 198 -4.80 17.97 19.14
N HIS A 199 -3.80 17.27 19.68
CA HIS A 199 -2.43 17.76 19.79
C HIS A 199 -1.57 17.13 18.69
N PRO A 200 -1.11 17.91 17.69
CA PRO A 200 -0.23 17.39 16.66
C PRO A 200 1.05 16.82 17.26
N ILE A 201 1.47 15.65 16.79
CA ILE A 201 2.77 15.05 17.10
C ILE A 201 3.62 15.19 15.84
N PRO A 202 4.53 16.18 15.77
CA PRO A 202 5.29 16.45 14.55
C PRO A 202 6.33 15.37 14.26
N GLY A 203 6.57 15.14 12.97
CA GLY A 203 7.65 14.27 12.50
C GLY A 203 9.03 14.85 12.73
N SER A 204 10.05 14.00 12.69
CA SER A 204 11.44 14.35 12.99
C SER A 204 12.22 14.93 11.81
N ASN A 205 11.86 14.60 10.56
CA ASN A 205 12.70 14.93 9.41
C ASN A 205 11.89 15.07 8.10
N MET A 206 11.48 16.30 7.79
CA MET A 206 10.72 16.62 6.57
C MET A 206 11.49 16.35 5.25
N PRO A 207 12.83 16.54 5.17
CA PRO A 207 13.60 16.07 4.03
C PRO A 207 13.46 14.55 3.76
N LEU A 208 13.51 13.70 4.79
CA LEU A 208 13.29 12.26 4.63
C LEU A 208 11.86 11.95 4.20
N ALA A 209 10.86 12.62 4.79
CA ALA A 209 9.46 12.46 4.38
C ALA A 209 9.26 12.80 2.89
N THR A 210 9.92 13.88 2.44
CA THR A 210 9.88 14.33 1.04
C THR A 210 10.59 13.34 0.12
N LEU A 211 11.78 12.87 0.50
CA LEU A 211 12.54 11.87 -0.26
C LEU A 211 11.74 10.56 -0.40
N GLY A 212 11.14 10.09 0.69
CA GLY A 212 10.28 8.90 0.69
C GLY A 212 9.13 9.03 -0.28
N THR A 213 8.44 10.18 -0.28
CA THR A 213 7.32 10.44 -1.21
C THR A 213 7.76 10.44 -2.68
N PHE A 214 8.92 11.02 -3.01
CA PHE A 214 9.43 10.98 -4.38
C PHE A 214 9.85 9.56 -4.81
N ILE A 215 10.42 8.78 -3.91
CA ILE A 215 10.73 7.37 -4.17
C ILE A 215 9.44 6.57 -4.42
N LEU A 216 8.40 6.79 -3.61
CA LEU A 216 7.09 6.16 -3.80
C LEU A 216 6.48 6.54 -5.15
N TRP A 217 6.50 7.84 -5.52
CA TRP A 217 6.03 8.30 -6.82
C TRP A 217 6.79 7.63 -7.96
N PHE A 218 8.13 7.59 -7.88
CA PHE A 218 8.95 6.93 -8.90
C PHE A 218 8.65 5.43 -9.02
N GLY A 219 8.54 4.71 -7.90
CA GLY A 219 8.19 3.30 -7.89
C GLY A 219 6.78 3.02 -8.43
N TRP A 220 5.86 3.98 -8.28
CA TRP A 220 4.48 3.86 -8.77
C TRP A 220 4.36 3.72 -10.28
N PHE A 221 5.37 4.16 -11.03
CA PHE A 221 5.45 3.92 -12.47
C PHE A 221 5.60 2.42 -12.78
N GLY A 222 6.40 1.70 -12.01
CA GLY A 222 6.46 0.23 -12.09
C GLY A 222 5.20 -0.43 -11.54
N PHE A 223 4.62 0.15 -10.48
CA PHE A 223 3.40 -0.37 -9.84
C PHE A 223 2.22 -0.38 -10.82
N ASN A 224 1.84 0.79 -11.34
CA ASN A 224 0.72 0.88 -12.28
C ASN A 224 1.12 0.37 -13.66
N GLY A 225 2.30 0.74 -14.16
CA GLY A 225 2.73 0.35 -15.49
C GLY A 225 2.89 -1.15 -15.67
N GLY A 226 3.54 -1.80 -14.71
CA GLY A 226 3.76 -3.25 -14.71
C GLY A 226 2.45 -4.04 -14.67
N SER A 227 1.39 -3.48 -14.08
CA SER A 227 0.05 -4.10 -14.05
C SER A 227 -0.66 -4.14 -15.41
N GLN A 228 -0.07 -3.60 -16.49
CA GLN A 228 -0.49 -3.96 -17.85
C GLN A 228 -0.15 -5.41 -18.20
N LEU A 229 0.79 -6.04 -17.49
CA LEU A 229 1.22 -7.43 -17.63
C LEU A 229 1.85 -7.82 -18.98
N MET A 230 1.95 -6.88 -19.92
CA MET A 230 2.58 -7.10 -21.22
C MET A 230 3.07 -5.77 -21.80
N VAL A 231 4.13 -5.79 -22.61
CA VAL A 231 4.64 -4.63 -23.34
C VAL A 231 5.07 -4.97 -24.78
N SER A 232 5.15 -6.26 -25.13
CA SER A 232 5.78 -6.73 -26.37
C SER A 232 4.96 -6.55 -27.67
N ASP A 233 3.87 -5.77 -27.63
CA ASP A 233 3.12 -5.36 -28.82
C ASP A 233 2.71 -3.87 -28.77
N PHE A 234 2.19 -3.37 -29.90
CA PHE A 234 1.87 -1.95 -30.09
C PHE A 234 0.80 -1.45 -29.12
N GLU A 235 -0.24 -2.24 -28.87
CA GLU A 235 -1.37 -1.85 -28.03
C GLU A 235 -0.93 -1.77 -26.57
N ASN A 236 -0.29 -2.82 -26.08
CA ASN A 236 0.23 -2.89 -24.71
C ASN A 236 1.33 -1.85 -24.45
N ALA A 237 2.26 -1.64 -25.37
CA ALA A 237 3.28 -0.60 -25.23
C ALA A 237 2.68 0.82 -25.17
N THR A 238 1.64 1.07 -25.96
CA THR A 238 0.91 2.36 -25.93
C THR A 238 0.14 2.52 -24.62
N ALA A 239 -0.51 1.46 -24.14
CA ALA A 239 -1.22 1.43 -22.87
C ALA A 239 -0.29 1.74 -21.68
N VAL A 240 0.88 1.10 -21.60
CA VAL A 240 1.90 1.41 -20.57
C VAL A 240 2.28 2.89 -20.58
N GLY A 241 2.49 3.48 -21.77
CA GLY A 241 2.77 4.90 -21.91
C GLY A 241 1.65 5.81 -21.36
N GLN A 242 0.39 5.46 -21.65
CA GLN A 242 -0.78 6.17 -21.13
C GLN A 242 -0.92 6.03 -19.61
N ILE A 243 -0.68 4.83 -19.08
CA ILE A 243 -0.71 4.54 -17.64
C ILE A 243 0.31 5.40 -16.89
N PHE A 244 1.54 5.51 -17.39
CA PHE A 244 2.57 6.38 -16.79
C PHE A 244 2.14 7.85 -16.79
N LEU A 245 1.59 8.31 -17.91
CA LEU A 245 1.11 9.68 -18.06
C LEU A 245 0.01 9.98 -17.05
N ASN A 246 -1.00 9.11 -16.96
CA ASN A 246 -2.13 9.27 -16.05
C ASN A 246 -1.70 9.18 -14.57
N THR A 247 -0.79 8.26 -14.25
CA THR A 247 -0.22 8.11 -12.91
C THR A 247 0.47 9.40 -12.47
N ASN A 248 1.32 9.96 -13.34
CA ASN A 248 2.01 11.23 -13.04
C ASN A 248 1.05 12.42 -12.91
N ALA A 249 0.06 12.50 -13.81
CA ALA A 249 -0.92 13.57 -13.82
C ALA A 249 -1.77 13.59 -12.55
N ALA A 250 -2.23 12.41 -12.09
CA ALA A 250 -3.00 12.29 -10.86
C ALA A 250 -2.18 12.67 -9.62
N ALA A 251 -0.94 12.21 -9.51
CA ALA A 251 -0.03 12.54 -8.42
C ALA A 251 0.23 14.06 -8.33
N ALA A 252 0.55 14.69 -9.45
CA ALA A 252 0.79 16.12 -9.53
C ALA A 252 -0.45 16.93 -9.14
N ALA A 253 -1.63 16.53 -9.65
CA ALA A 253 -2.89 17.19 -9.33
C ALA A 253 -3.26 17.05 -7.85
N GLY A 254 -3.05 15.87 -7.24
CA GLY A 254 -3.31 15.63 -5.83
C GLY A 254 -2.43 16.48 -4.90
N ALA A 255 -1.14 16.62 -5.23
CA ALA A 255 -0.22 17.51 -4.52
C ALA A 255 -0.67 18.98 -4.59
N ILE A 256 -1.00 19.46 -5.79
CA ILE A 256 -1.46 20.85 -6.02
C ILE A 256 -2.78 21.11 -5.30
N ALA A 257 -3.75 20.20 -5.42
CA ALA A 257 -5.05 20.35 -4.77
C ALA A 257 -4.91 20.42 -3.25
N SER A 258 -4.08 19.56 -2.66
CA SER A 258 -3.82 19.57 -1.21
C SER A 258 -3.15 20.87 -0.76
N LEU A 259 -2.16 21.36 -1.51
CA LEU A 259 -1.54 22.67 -1.27
C LEU A 259 -2.59 23.79 -1.27
N LEU A 260 -3.48 23.81 -2.27
CA LEU A 260 -4.53 24.82 -2.39
C LEU A 260 -5.52 24.75 -1.23
N VAL A 261 -5.95 23.54 -0.83
CA VAL A 261 -6.82 23.34 0.33
C VAL A 261 -6.15 23.83 1.61
N CYS A 262 -4.90 23.47 1.87
CA CYS A 262 -4.17 23.92 3.05
C CYS A 262 -4.00 25.44 3.05
N ARG A 263 -3.64 26.03 1.91
CA ARG A 263 -3.43 27.47 1.78
C ARG A 263 -4.72 28.26 1.98
N THR A 264 -5.85 27.76 1.49
CA THR A 264 -7.16 28.43 1.62
C THR A 264 -7.80 28.21 2.99
N THR A 265 -7.60 27.04 3.61
CA THR A 265 -8.21 26.71 4.92
C THR A 265 -7.39 27.23 6.09
N TRP A 266 -6.06 27.15 6.03
CA TRP A 266 -5.15 27.50 7.14
C TRP A 266 -4.18 28.64 6.84
N GLY A 267 -4.16 29.16 5.60
CA GLY A 267 -3.24 30.23 5.23
C GLY A 267 -1.77 29.78 5.17
N LYS A 268 -1.46 28.48 5.16
CA LYS A 268 -0.09 27.95 5.14
C LYS A 268 0.03 26.80 4.14
N ALA A 269 1.24 26.59 3.62
CA ALA A 269 1.57 25.35 2.93
C ALA A 269 1.96 24.31 3.98
N ASP A 270 1.13 23.28 4.14
CA ASP A 270 1.43 22.15 5.01
C ASP A 270 2.07 21.05 4.16
N LEU A 271 3.38 20.86 4.34
CA LEU A 271 4.12 19.89 3.54
C LEU A 271 3.62 18.46 3.77
N THR A 272 3.24 18.06 4.98
CA THR A 272 2.77 16.69 5.25
C THR A 272 1.48 16.39 4.47
N MET A 273 0.57 17.36 4.40
CA MET A 273 -0.67 17.26 3.63
C MET A 273 -0.43 17.26 2.13
N ILE A 274 0.56 18.02 1.64
CA ILE A 274 0.95 18.04 0.22
C ILE A 274 1.53 16.69 -0.21
N LEU A 275 2.41 16.11 0.61
CA LEU A 275 2.99 14.79 0.35
C LEU A 275 1.90 13.72 0.33
N ASN A 276 1.01 13.71 1.33
CA ASN A 276 -0.15 12.82 1.34
C ASN A 276 -1.12 13.09 0.18
N GLY A 277 -1.21 14.32 -0.31
CA GLY A 277 -1.95 14.69 -1.51
C GLY A 277 -1.44 14.02 -2.77
N ALA A 278 -0.12 14.00 -2.97
CA ALA A 278 0.51 13.29 -4.07
C ALA A 278 0.21 11.79 -4.00
N LEU A 279 0.42 11.19 -2.81
CA LEU A 279 0.16 9.78 -2.57
C LEU A 279 -1.31 9.41 -2.74
N ALA A 280 -2.24 10.27 -2.31
CA ALA A 280 -3.67 10.05 -2.49
C ALA A 280 -4.07 10.03 -3.97
N GLY A 281 -3.49 10.91 -4.79
CA GLY A 281 -3.68 10.90 -6.23
C GLY A 281 -3.14 9.64 -6.89
N LEU A 282 -1.95 9.19 -6.47
CA LEU A 282 -1.35 7.93 -6.88
C LEU A 282 -2.20 6.72 -6.49
N VAL A 283 -2.66 6.64 -5.25
CA VAL A 283 -3.57 5.57 -4.78
C VAL A 283 -4.85 5.57 -5.58
N ALA A 284 -5.52 6.71 -5.77
CA ALA A 284 -6.83 6.71 -6.43
C ALA A 284 -6.76 6.28 -7.91
N ILE A 285 -5.71 6.68 -8.64
CA ILE A 285 -5.55 6.33 -10.05
C ILE A 285 -5.12 4.86 -10.26
N THR A 286 -4.56 4.20 -9.24
CA THR A 286 -4.20 2.77 -9.26
C THR A 286 -5.40 1.87 -9.60
N ALA A 287 -6.64 2.29 -9.29
CA ALA A 287 -7.82 1.48 -9.55
C ALA A 287 -8.03 1.20 -11.03
N ASP A 288 -7.76 2.21 -11.87
CA ASP A 288 -7.83 2.12 -13.33
C ASP A 288 -7.03 3.27 -13.96
N PRO A 289 -5.71 3.13 -14.10
CA PRO A 289 -4.85 4.17 -14.66
C PRO A 289 -4.89 4.22 -16.18
N LEU A 290 -5.48 3.21 -16.84
CA LEU A 290 -5.54 3.11 -18.29
C LEU A 290 -6.76 3.83 -18.87
N SER A 291 -7.96 3.55 -18.36
CA SER A 291 -9.22 4.01 -18.96
C SER A 291 -9.43 5.54 -18.96
N PRO A 292 -9.04 6.30 -17.90
CA PRO A 292 -9.16 7.75 -17.88
C PRO A 292 -8.41 8.45 -19.01
N SER A 293 -9.00 9.51 -19.56
CA SER A 293 -8.22 10.48 -20.33
C SER A 293 -7.22 11.23 -19.43
N PRO A 294 -6.14 11.81 -19.99
CA PRO A 294 -5.20 12.66 -19.23
C PRO A 294 -5.84 13.78 -18.40
N VAL A 295 -6.92 14.37 -18.90
CA VAL A 295 -7.63 15.43 -18.17
C VAL A 295 -8.43 14.83 -17.02
N TYR A 296 -9.02 13.65 -17.24
CA TYR A 296 -9.80 12.99 -16.20
C TYR A 296 -8.90 12.43 -15.08
N SER A 297 -7.69 11.94 -15.38
CA SER A 297 -6.72 11.52 -14.36
C SER A 297 -6.26 12.70 -13.47
N VAL A 298 -6.12 13.91 -14.01
CA VAL A 298 -5.93 15.14 -13.22
C VAL A 298 -7.10 15.39 -12.27
N ILE A 299 -8.35 15.19 -12.72
CA ILE A 299 -9.54 15.38 -11.87
C ILE A 299 -9.56 14.34 -10.74
N ILE A 300 -9.33 13.06 -11.04
CA ILE A 300 -9.26 11.99 -10.04
C ILE A 300 -8.21 12.34 -8.98
N GLY A 301 -6.99 12.68 -9.42
CA GLY A 301 -5.90 13.04 -8.51
C GLY A 301 -6.21 14.28 -7.67
N GLY A 302 -6.74 15.33 -8.29
CA GLY A 302 -7.13 16.56 -7.60
C GLY A 302 -8.20 16.32 -6.53
N VAL A 303 -9.24 15.54 -6.84
CA VAL A 303 -10.29 15.19 -5.88
C VAL A 303 -9.73 14.34 -4.75
N ALA A 304 -8.88 13.35 -5.04
CA ALA A 304 -8.22 12.55 -4.01
C ALA A 304 -7.35 13.40 -3.07
N GLY A 305 -6.61 14.38 -3.61
CA GLY A 305 -5.85 15.36 -2.82
C GLY A 305 -6.72 16.22 -1.90
N VAL A 306 -7.94 16.59 -2.33
CA VAL A 306 -8.89 17.26 -1.44
C VAL A 306 -9.41 16.30 -0.35
N ILE A 307 -9.80 15.08 -0.74
CA ILE A 307 -10.37 14.07 0.16
C ILE A 307 -9.40 13.73 1.29
N VAL A 308 -8.12 13.51 0.99
CA VAL A 308 -7.15 13.03 1.98
C VAL A 308 -6.98 14.03 3.12
N VAL A 309 -6.97 15.35 2.84
CA VAL A 309 -6.85 16.40 3.86
C VAL A 309 -8.02 16.34 4.83
N PHE A 310 -9.25 16.26 4.32
CA PHE A 310 -10.44 16.20 5.16
C PHE A 310 -10.59 14.86 5.87
N SER A 311 -10.17 13.77 5.24
CA SER A 311 -10.17 12.44 5.84
C SER A 311 -9.25 12.37 7.07
N ILE A 312 -8.03 12.90 6.98
CA ILE A 312 -7.10 12.95 8.12
C ILE A 312 -7.72 13.72 9.29
N ILE A 313 -8.32 14.88 9.02
CA ILE A 313 -9.00 15.69 10.04
C ILE A 313 -10.20 14.93 10.65
N ALA A 314 -10.96 14.21 9.82
CA ALA A 314 -12.12 13.45 10.28
C ALA A 314 -11.72 12.28 11.18
N LEU A 315 -10.66 11.53 10.82
CA LEU A 315 -10.12 10.46 11.66
C LEU A 315 -9.61 10.99 13.01
N ASP A 316 -8.93 12.14 13.01
CA ASP A 316 -8.47 12.78 14.24
C ASP A 316 -9.65 13.18 15.15
N LYS A 317 -10.76 13.66 14.59
CA LYS A 317 -11.98 13.99 15.36
C LYS A 317 -12.64 12.79 16.02
N VAL A 318 -12.52 11.60 15.42
CA VAL A 318 -13.02 10.34 16.01
C VAL A 318 -11.95 9.57 16.79
N LYS A 319 -10.81 10.23 17.06
CA LYS A 319 -9.69 9.70 17.87
C LYS A 319 -9.02 8.46 17.29
N ILE A 320 -9.00 8.32 15.97
CA ILE A 320 -8.20 7.32 15.26
C ILE A 320 -6.84 7.94 14.96
N ASP A 321 -5.84 7.58 15.77
CA ASP A 321 -4.48 8.11 15.64
C ASP A 321 -3.66 7.27 14.66
N ASP A 322 -3.43 7.87 13.50
CA ASP A 322 -2.63 7.37 12.40
C ASP A 322 -1.46 8.34 12.16
N PRO A 323 -0.23 7.99 12.58
CA PRO A 323 0.93 8.88 12.55
C PRO A 323 1.26 9.48 11.17
N VAL A 324 1.03 8.73 10.11
CA VAL A 324 1.42 9.15 8.75
C VAL A 324 0.22 9.48 7.85
N GLY A 325 -1.00 9.18 8.30
CA GLY A 325 -2.22 9.33 7.51
C GLY A 325 -2.46 8.18 6.52
N ALA A 326 -1.85 7.02 6.76
CA ALA A 326 -1.93 5.84 5.90
C ALA A 326 -3.38 5.37 5.64
N ILE A 327 -4.26 5.36 6.65
CA ILE A 327 -5.67 4.96 6.52
C ILE A 327 -6.42 5.92 5.59
N SER A 328 -6.09 7.22 5.63
CA SER A 328 -6.72 8.21 4.73
C SER A 328 -6.20 8.07 3.30
N VAL A 329 -4.88 8.00 3.12
CA VAL A 329 -4.24 7.87 1.81
C VAL A 329 -4.63 6.56 1.13
N HIS A 330 -4.55 5.44 1.84
CA HIS A 330 -4.72 4.11 1.24
C HIS A 330 -6.16 3.60 1.34
N GLY A 331 -6.84 3.83 2.47
CA GLY A 331 -8.20 3.33 2.68
C GLY A 331 -9.25 4.23 2.01
N VAL A 332 -9.30 5.51 2.40
CA VAL A 332 -10.34 6.42 1.91
C VAL A 332 -10.13 6.78 0.44
N CYS A 333 -8.91 7.13 0.04
CA CYS A 333 -8.63 7.44 -1.37
C CYS A 333 -8.58 6.18 -2.26
N GLY A 334 -8.22 5.01 -1.72
CA GLY A 334 -8.33 3.73 -2.43
C GLY A 334 -9.79 3.37 -2.71
N PHE A 335 -10.67 3.50 -1.71
CA PHE A 335 -12.11 3.33 -1.92
C PHE A 335 -12.67 4.34 -2.93
N PHE A 336 -12.28 5.62 -2.83
CA PHE A 336 -12.66 6.63 -3.83
C PHE A 336 -12.22 6.22 -5.24
N GLY A 337 -10.97 5.76 -5.42
CA GLY A 337 -10.45 5.24 -6.68
C GLY A 337 -11.33 4.15 -7.28
N LEU A 338 -11.66 3.12 -6.48
CA LEU A 338 -12.55 2.03 -6.91
C LEU A 338 -13.91 2.53 -7.38
N MET A 339 -14.49 3.50 -6.66
CA MET A 339 -15.82 4.02 -6.95
C MET A 339 -15.86 4.89 -8.21
N VAL A 340 -14.73 5.43 -8.68
CA VAL A 340 -14.68 6.23 -9.91
C VAL A 340 -14.29 5.43 -11.17
N VAL A 341 -13.90 4.16 -11.04
CA VAL A 341 -13.61 3.27 -12.18
C VAL A 341 -14.75 3.25 -13.22
N PRO A 342 -16.04 3.04 -12.85
CA PRO A 342 -17.14 2.93 -13.82
C PRO A 342 -17.42 4.22 -14.61
N VAL A 343 -16.80 5.34 -14.23
CA VAL A 343 -16.96 6.61 -14.95
C VAL A 343 -16.10 6.64 -16.22
N SER A 344 -14.96 5.93 -16.21
CA SER A 344 -14.01 5.90 -17.34
C SER A 344 -13.98 4.56 -18.06
N ASN A 345 -14.44 3.50 -17.38
CA ASN A 345 -14.41 2.14 -17.86
C ASN A 345 -15.84 1.62 -18.00
N ALA A 346 -16.28 1.43 -19.23
CA ALA A 346 -17.65 1.01 -19.54
C ALA A 346 -17.94 -0.45 -19.16
N ASP A 347 -16.89 -1.26 -18.97
CA ASP A 347 -17.00 -2.68 -18.58
C ASP A 347 -17.12 -2.84 -17.06
N ALA A 348 -16.84 -1.78 -16.28
CA ALA A 348 -16.97 -1.78 -14.83
C ALA A 348 -18.35 -1.24 -14.39
N ALA A 349 -18.94 -1.86 -13.36
CA ALA A 349 -20.20 -1.43 -12.77
C ALA A 349 -20.01 -0.94 -11.32
N PHE A 350 -20.69 0.15 -10.94
CA PHE A 350 -20.66 0.67 -9.57
C PHE A 350 -21.04 -0.38 -8.51
N THR A 351 -21.97 -1.26 -8.84
CA THR A 351 -22.41 -2.35 -7.96
C THR A 351 -21.30 -3.37 -7.73
N SER A 352 -20.55 -3.73 -8.78
CA SER A 352 -19.43 -4.67 -8.70
C SER A 352 -18.26 -4.07 -7.92
N GLN A 353 -17.94 -2.79 -8.18
CA GLN A 353 -16.93 -2.04 -7.42
C GLN A 353 -17.25 -1.97 -5.93
N LEU A 354 -18.49 -1.61 -5.58
CA LEU A 354 -18.92 -1.54 -4.19
C LEU A 354 -18.93 -2.93 -3.52
N PHE A 355 -19.34 -3.96 -4.25
CA PHE A 355 -19.35 -5.33 -3.75
C PHE A 355 -17.93 -5.82 -3.45
N GLY A 356 -17.00 -5.69 -4.40
CA GLY A 356 -15.60 -6.07 -4.20
C GLY A 356 -14.95 -5.28 -3.08
N ALA A 357 -15.17 -3.95 -3.02
CA ALA A 357 -14.68 -3.13 -1.92
C ALA A 357 -15.21 -3.59 -0.55
N ALA A 358 -16.50 -3.91 -0.45
CA ALA A 358 -17.09 -4.39 0.79
C ALA A 358 -16.53 -5.77 1.19
N VAL A 359 -16.32 -6.68 0.24
CA VAL A 359 -15.75 -8.01 0.50
C VAL A 359 -14.30 -7.90 0.97
N ILE A 360 -13.45 -7.17 0.24
CA ILE A 360 -12.04 -6.96 0.59
C ILE A 360 -11.94 -6.34 1.99
N PHE A 361 -12.67 -5.25 2.23
CA PHE A 361 -12.68 -4.61 3.54
C PHE A 361 -13.15 -5.56 4.64
N ALA A 362 -14.28 -6.24 4.46
CA ALA A 362 -14.85 -7.12 5.48
C ALA A 362 -13.92 -8.29 5.81
N TRP A 363 -13.31 -8.93 4.81
CA TRP A 363 -12.36 -10.02 5.02
C TRP A 363 -11.11 -9.53 5.73
N VAL A 364 -10.39 -8.56 5.15
CA VAL A 364 -9.09 -8.13 5.65
C VAL A 364 -9.22 -7.49 7.02
N PHE A 365 -10.25 -6.66 7.25
CA PHE A 365 -10.52 -6.09 8.56
C PHE A 365 -10.84 -7.18 9.60
N SER A 366 -11.78 -8.09 9.30
CA SER A 366 -12.22 -9.08 10.29
C SER A 366 -11.12 -10.09 10.63
N ALA A 367 -10.40 -10.60 9.62
CA ALA A 367 -9.27 -11.49 9.82
C ALA A 367 -8.15 -10.78 10.61
N SER A 368 -7.86 -9.52 10.29
CA SER A 368 -6.86 -8.73 11.03
C SER A 368 -7.28 -8.46 12.47
N VAL A 369 -8.55 -8.16 12.75
CA VAL A 369 -9.07 -8.00 14.12
C VAL A 369 -8.84 -9.28 14.92
N VAL A 370 -9.11 -10.45 14.33
CA VAL A 370 -8.87 -11.75 14.99
C VAL A 370 -7.39 -11.92 15.32
N VAL A 371 -6.49 -11.73 14.36
CA VAL A 371 -5.04 -11.90 14.58
C VAL A 371 -4.52 -10.91 15.61
N TRP A 372 -4.89 -9.63 15.50
CA TRP A 372 -4.49 -8.61 16.47
C TRP A 372 -5.05 -8.88 17.87
N ALA A 373 -6.27 -9.38 18.00
CA ALA A 373 -6.86 -9.76 19.28
C ALA A 373 -6.10 -10.94 19.92
N VAL A 374 -5.71 -11.95 19.13
CA VAL A 374 -4.89 -13.07 19.60
C VAL A 374 -3.51 -12.59 20.05
N LEU A 375 -2.84 -11.75 19.26
CA LEU A 375 -1.55 -11.17 19.64
C LEU A 375 -1.67 -10.32 20.91
N LYS A 376 -2.75 -9.54 21.04
CA LYS A 376 -3.04 -8.73 22.22
C LYS A 376 -3.24 -9.57 23.47
N ALA A 377 -3.90 -10.72 23.35
CA ALA A 377 -4.16 -11.64 24.46
C ALA A 377 -2.94 -12.48 24.86
N THR A 378 -1.96 -12.65 23.98
CA THR A 378 -0.81 -13.55 24.20
C THR A 378 0.47 -12.77 24.54
N VAL A 379 1.02 -12.01 23.60
CA VAL A 379 2.30 -11.27 23.74
C VAL A 379 2.09 -9.77 24.05
N GLY A 380 0.87 -9.29 23.84
CA GLY A 380 0.51 -7.87 23.88
C GLY A 380 0.96 -7.13 22.62
N ILE A 381 0.19 -6.12 22.22
CA ILE A 381 0.46 -5.33 21.00
C ILE A 381 0.99 -3.93 21.30
N ARG A 382 0.78 -3.42 22.52
CA ARG A 382 1.22 -2.08 22.92
C ARG A 382 2.40 -2.15 23.88
N VAL A 383 3.34 -1.24 23.68
CA VAL A 383 4.44 -0.98 24.61
C VAL A 383 3.92 -0.34 25.89
N THR A 384 4.72 -0.37 26.96
CA THR A 384 4.38 0.30 28.22
C THR A 384 4.40 1.82 28.06
N GLU A 385 3.84 2.52 29.03
CA GLU A 385 3.84 4.00 29.03
C GLU A 385 5.26 4.58 29.08
N GLU A 386 6.12 3.98 29.89
CA GLU A 386 7.53 4.37 30.02
C GLU A 386 8.25 4.17 28.69
N GLU A 387 8.09 3.00 28.07
CA GLU A 387 8.65 2.68 26.75
C GLU A 387 8.18 3.67 25.65
N GLU A 388 6.90 4.03 25.64
CA GLU A 388 6.36 5.01 24.68
C GLU A 388 6.92 6.43 24.90
N ILE A 389 7.28 6.78 26.15
CA ILE A 389 7.89 8.07 26.51
C ILE A 389 9.38 8.08 26.19
N GLU A 390 10.11 7.00 26.43
CA GLU A 390 11.54 6.88 26.12
C GLU A 390 11.79 6.74 24.61
N GLY A 391 10.93 6.00 23.91
CA GLY A 391 11.03 5.73 22.49
C GLY A 391 11.59 4.34 22.17
N MET A 392 11.11 3.75 21.08
CA MET A 392 11.39 2.35 20.76
C MET A 392 12.78 2.13 20.16
N ASP A 393 13.49 3.19 19.77
CA ASP A 393 14.88 3.08 19.35
C ASP A 393 15.76 2.52 20.48
N MET A 394 15.50 2.94 21.73
CA MET A 394 16.25 2.45 22.89
C MET A 394 15.76 1.08 23.35
N HIS A 395 14.44 0.87 23.39
CA HIS A 395 13.86 -0.36 23.94
C HIS A 395 13.94 -1.57 22.99
N ASP A 396 13.59 -1.39 21.72
CA ASP A 396 13.54 -2.50 20.75
C ASP A 396 14.86 -2.64 19.96
N CYS A 397 15.59 -1.53 19.74
CA CYS A 397 16.79 -1.53 18.90
C CYS A 397 18.11 -1.31 19.65
N GLY A 398 18.08 -0.72 20.86
CA GLY A 398 19.27 -0.39 21.65
C GLY A 398 20.17 0.71 21.03
N VAL A 399 19.72 1.38 19.96
CA VAL A 399 20.49 2.41 19.26
C VAL A 399 19.57 3.46 18.63
N GLY A 400 19.86 4.73 18.91
CA GLY A 400 19.16 5.87 18.31
C GLY A 400 19.66 6.21 16.91
N ALA A 401 18.76 6.69 16.04
CA ALA A 401 19.11 7.07 14.67
C ALA A 401 19.96 8.36 14.58
N TYR A 402 19.90 9.20 15.62
CA TYR A 402 20.50 10.55 15.61
C TYR A 402 21.41 10.81 16.82
N PRO A 403 22.47 10.00 17.04
CA PRO A 403 23.25 10.00 18.28
C PRO A 403 23.87 11.36 18.65
N GLU A 404 24.15 12.22 17.66
CA GLU A 404 24.75 13.54 17.89
C GLU A 404 23.74 14.70 17.94
N PHE A 405 22.48 14.49 17.53
CA PHE A 405 21.47 15.56 17.45
C PHE A 405 20.47 15.55 18.61
N VAL A 406 20.43 14.49 19.42
CA VAL A 406 19.63 14.48 20.65
C VAL A 406 20.46 15.13 21.76
N SER A 407 20.31 16.45 21.94
CA SER A 407 20.83 17.10 23.14
C SER A 407 20.19 16.43 24.36
N LEU A 408 21.01 15.79 25.22
CA LEU A 408 20.59 15.45 26.58
C LEU A 408 20.11 16.74 27.24
N LYS A 409 18.80 16.88 27.43
CA LYS A 409 18.22 17.95 28.24
C LYS A 409 17.85 17.39 29.60
#